data_AF-A0A7Y3CG87-F1
#
_entry.id   AF-A0A7Y3CG87-F1
#
_cell.length_a   1.000
_cell.length_b   1.000
_cell.length_c   1.000
_cell.angle_alpha   90.00
_cell.angle_beta   90.00
_cell.angle_gamma   90.00
#
_symmetry.space_group_name_H-M   'P 1'
#
loop_
_entity.id
_entity.type
_entity.pdbx_description
1 polymer ?
#
loop_
_entity_poly.entity_id
_entity_poly.type
_entity_poly.pdbx_seq_one_letter_code
_entity_poly.pdbx_strand_id
1 'polypeptide(L)'
;IAAETGRLKSKSAAYEILSWENTSVELKEVDGKKKNEINQGLLEILVEALKLRSTGSGERRTIGRAGRTSGEKPSDEKYRKLLGSAKVRDMKRFLPVFVTVLGVIFVVGAISFVYTRVLIPRQIQGEYDALLELVERSDSLEEKEIILQEFINSNPEYGDTEKVENKIKEMRDAIEKQDFQIALNEVNNLTIDSDYEVIARDIYSGYLIKYPNGVYEDKIKEKIAEIPSLIDEIDYKKLTEVAQSDFGKRIDAYLYYLSKHPQGKYIRVVEELIEETGEEYYNYLIREITFVEQHKLWDRGIELCNRFIDIFKNSYHLNEVIELKASLQSNKDYDFLMAHIKRSGSNYWRVRKAYYDFLAKHPNTDKKDAIEKDLSRIAKIINELKKWERVLVYSKNEKNQLAKRIYELENYINYNPSGPYVDPAKKILRRLQTENQTIKQKQIGQQRSREQARIRQEKNRINNERKKIKTMLSQSGKRRYVSNNNGTFTDKKTGLTWCLLDSKAALNTCLDYKSAQKYVKSLKTGGFRDWRLPYSNELAAIYKNEPFFPDNRAKWYWTSEVFIKGYSKTALIVTSKHEKAYKRRKANLNKCGWVRAVRP
;
A
#
# COMPACT_ATOMS: atom_id res chain seq x y z
N ILE A 1 3.06 9.48 -33.19
CA ILE A 1 4.54 9.33 -33.20
C ILE A 1 5.15 10.64 -32.70
N ALA A 2 6.16 10.64 -31.83
CA ALA A 2 6.85 11.88 -31.43
C ALA A 2 8.35 11.66 -31.65
N ALA A 3 9.02 12.61 -32.33
CA ALA A 3 10.43 12.52 -32.66
C ALA A 3 11.13 13.85 -32.39
N GLU A 4 12.37 13.78 -31.90
CA GLU A 4 13.24 14.93 -31.71
C GLU A 4 14.69 14.51 -31.97
N THR A 5 15.44 15.35 -32.68
CA THR A 5 16.88 15.17 -32.92
C THR A 5 17.53 16.53 -33.03
N GLY A 6 18.52 16.81 -32.17
CA GLY A 6 19.13 18.13 -32.07
C GLY A 6 18.09 19.24 -31.85
N ARG A 7 18.00 20.19 -32.79
CA ARG A 7 17.02 21.29 -32.77
C ARG A 7 15.71 20.95 -33.49
N LEU A 8 15.63 19.84 -34.21
CA LEU A 8 14.42 19.42 -34.93
C LEU A 8 13.46 18.71 -34.00
N LYS A 9 12.16 18.99 -34.19
CA LYS A 9 11.07 18.35 -33.45
C LYS A 9 10.00 17.85 -34.41
N SER A 10 9.20 16.91 -33.93
CA SER A 10 8.03 16.37 -34.62
C SER A 10 8.39 15.77 -35.98
N LYS A 11 7.76 16.23 -37.06
CA LYS A 11 7.83 15.62 -38.40
C LYS A 11 9.23 15.72 -39.03
N SER A 12 9.89 16.87 -38.90
CA SER A 12 11.23 17.09 -39.44
C SER A 12 12.28 16.19 -38.78
N ALA A 13 12.16 16.01 -37.47
CA ALA A 13 13.02 15.09 -36.73
C ALA A 13 12.79 13.63 -37.15
N ALA A 14 11.53 13.23 -37.36
CA ALA A 14 11.20 11.89 -37.81
C ALA A 14 11.83 11.58 -39.18
N TYR A 15 11.81 12.54 -40.12
CA TYR A 15 12.45 12.36 -41.43
C TYR A 15 13.96 12.24 -41.35
N GLU A 16 14.61 13.08 -40.54
CA GLU A 16 16.06 13.02 -40.39
C GLU A 16 16.50 11.68 -39.80
N ILE A 17 15.90 11.25 -38.70
CA ILE A 17 16.25 9.99 -38.01
C ILE A 17 16.02 8.77 -38.93
N LEU A 18 14.92 8.77 -39.69
CA LEU A 18 14.58 7.67 -40.60
C LEU A 18 15.43 7.67 -41.88
N SER A 19 16.18 8.75 -42.16
CA SER A 19 17.09 8.84 -43.30
C SER A 19 18.50 8.30 -43.02
N TRP A 20 18.86 8.01 -41.76
CA TRP A 20 20.19 7.49 -41.39
C TRP A 20 20.48 6.10 -41.98
N GLU A 21 21.76 5.79 -42.20
CA GLU A 21 22.17 4.58 -42.94
C GLU A 21 21.84 3.25 -42.22
N ASN A 22 21.69 3.27 -40.89
CA ASN A 22 21.48 2.07 -40.05
C ASN A 22 20.35 2.25 -39.03
N THR A 23 19.20 2.79 -39.42
CA THR A 23 18.06 2.97 -38.52
C THR A 23 17.28 1.67 -38.30
N SER A 24 17.16 1.21 -37.06
CA SER A 24 16.21 0.15 -36.65
C SER A 24 14.98 0.76 -35.97
N VAL A 25 13.79 0.23 -36.28
CA VAL A 25 12.52 0.74 -35.74
C VAL A 25 11.90 -0.32 -34.83
N GLU A 26 11.79 -0.03 -33.54
CA GLU A 26 11.06 -0.85 -32.57
C GLU A 26 9.73 -0.19 -32.20
N LEU A 27 8.63 -0.95 -32.26
CA LEU A 27 7.31 -0.47 -31.85
C LEU A 27 7.06 -0.84 -30.39
N LYS A 28 6.78 0.17 -29.55
CA LYS A 28 6.38 0.01 -28.14
C LYS A 28 5.00 0.59 -27.92
N GLU A 29 4.24 0.03 -26.97
CA GLU A 29 2.91 0.55 -26.60
C GLU A 29 2.99 1.98 -26.06
N VAL A 30 2.00 2.82 -26.40
CA VAL A 30 2.03 4.27 -26.18
C VAL A 30 1.70 4.61 -24.73
N ASP A 31 2.56 5.39 -24.08
CA ASP A 31 2.28 6.01 -22.77
C ASP A 31 1.45 7.30 -22.97
N GLY A 32 0.21 7.30 -22.47
CA GLY A 32 -0.87 8.24 -22.81
C GLY A 32 -0.74 9.67 -22.30
N LYS A 33 0.49 10.21 -22.15
CA LYS A 33 0.74 11.55 -21.58
C LYS A 33 1.59 12.48 -22.45
N LYS A 34 1.90 12.15 -23.71
CA LYS A 34 2.72 13.02 -24.58
C LYS A 34 1.86 13.99 -25.40
N LYS A 35 2.14 15.30 -25.30
CA LYS A 35 1.41 16.39 -26.00
C LYS A 35 1.84 16.63 -27.46
N ASN A 36 2.90 15.98 -27.95
CA ASN A 36 3.49 16.24 -29.27
C ASN A 36 3.35 15.03 -30.19
N GLU A 37 2.12 14.60 -30.45
CA GLU A 37 1.84 13.46 -31.33
C GLU A 37 1.71 13.90 -32.79
N ILE A 38 2.53 13.30 -33.65
CA ILE A 38 2.35 13.32 -35.11
C ILE A 38 1.18 12.38 -35.43
N ASN A 39 0.10 12.95 -35.96
CA ASN A 39 -1.16 12.29 -36.31
C ASN A 39 -1.19 11.71 -37.74
N GLN A 40 -0.01 11.44 -38.33
CA GLN A 40 0.16 10.88 -39.67
C GLN A 40 0.55 9.39 -39.56
N GLY A 41 0.16 8.57 -40.54
CA GLY A 41 0.44 7.13 -40.52
C GLY A 41 1.95 6.84 -40.58
N LEU A 42 2.42 5.88 -39.77
CA LEU A 42 3.86 5.52 -39.71
C LEU A 42 4.43 5.17 -41.09
N LEU A 43 3.66 4.43 -41.89
CA LEU A 43 4.04 4.01 -43.24
C LEU A 43 4.26 5.21 -44.17
N GLU A 44 3.43 6.24 -44.04
CA GLU A 44 3.51 7.45 -44.85
C GLU A 44 4.79 8.25 -44.53
N ILE A 45 5.10 8.39 -43.23
CA ILE A 45 6.32 9.03 -42.75
C ILE A 45 7.57 8.28 -43.24
N LEU A 46 7.55 6.95 -43.22
CA LEU A 46 8.65 6.10 -43.72
C LEU A 46 8.86 6.27 -45.23
N VAL A 47 7.78 6.31 -46.02
CA VAL A 47 7.86 6.48 -47.48
C VAL A 47 8.41 7.86 -47.85
N GLU A 48 8.00 8.91 -47.14
CA GLU A 48 8.49 10.27 -47.37
C GLU A 48 9.97 10.44 -46.97
N ALA A 49 10.39 9.85 -45.85
CA ALA A 49 11.79 9.82 -45.42
C ALA A 49 12.69 9.06 -46.41
N LEU A 50 12.22 7.94 -46.96
CA LEU A 50 12.95 7.18 -47.99
C LEU A 50 13.04 7.96 -49.31
N LYS A 51 11.99 8.72 -49.67
CA LYS A 51 12.02 9.65 -50.80
C LYS A 51 13.13 10.70 -50.62
N LEU A 52 13.21 11.31 -49.44
CA LEU A 52 14.26 12.29 -49.09
C LEU A 52 15.66 11.66 -49.09
N ARG A 53 15.80 10.40 -48.68
CA ARG A 53 17.07 9.65 -48.75
C ARG A 53 17.52 9.40 -50.20
N SER A 54 16.58 9.09 -51.11
CA SER A 54 16.89 8.89 -52.53
C SER A 54 17.31 10.17 -53.26
N THR A 55 16.87 11.34 -52.77
CA THR A 55 17.28 12.65 -53.28
C THR A 55 18.58 13.16 -52.64
N GLY A 56 18.99 12.61 -51.49
CA GLY A 56 20.20 13.00 -50.75
C GLY A 56 21.44 12.11 -50.97
N SER A 57 21.31 10.97 -51.67
CA SER A 57 22.42 10.02 -51.93
C SER A 57 23.33 10.43 -53.10
N GLY A 58 23.68 11.72 -53.20
CA GLY A 58 24.66 12.25 -54.16
C GLY A 58 25.95 12.76 -53.53
N GLU A 59 25.96 13.05 -52.23
CA GLU A 59 27.15 13.56 -51.54
C GLU A 59 27.28 12.94 -50.14
N ARG A 60 28.46 12.35 -49.88
CA ARG A 60 29.01 11.83 -48.61
C ARG A 60 29.01 10.30 -48.40
N ARG A 61 30.10 9.69 -48.86
CA ARG A 61 30.88 8.58 -48.27
C ARG A 61 32.30 8.81 -48.84
N THR A 62 33.42 8.98 -48.13
CA THR A 62 33.95 8.39 -46.89
C THR A 62 35.15 9.22 -46.39
N ILE A 63 35.34 9.34 -45.07
CA ILE A 63 36.64 9.61 -44.43
C ILE A 63 37.12 8.29 -43.81
N GLY A 64 38.39 7.91 -44.04
CA GLY A 64 38.97 6.74 -43.40
C GLY A 64 40.42 6.37 -43.78
N ARG A 65 41.38 7.14 -43.24
CA ARG A 65 42.74 6.75 -42.77
C ARG A 65 43.88 6.39 -43.76
N ALA A 66 44.95 7.19 -43.57
CA ALA A 66 46.36 6.84 -43.40
C ALA A 66 47.21 6.36 -44.61
N GLY A 67 48.28 7.13 -44.87
CA GLY A 67 49.58 6.58 -45.23
C GLY A 67 50.18 7.04 -46.56
N ARG A 68 51.19 7.91 -46.43
CA ARG A 68 52.41 8.01 -47.25
C ARG A 68 52.35 8.40 -48.74
N THR A 69 53.16 9.43 -48.99
CA THR A 69 54.07 9.67 -50.12
C THR A 69 53.52 10.11 -51.49
N SER A 70 53.99 11.31 -51.85
CA SER A 70 54.57 11.73 -53.14
C SER A 70 53.69 11.77 -54.39
N GLY A 71 53.80 12.87 -55.11
CA GLY A 71 53.72 12.88 -56.57
C GLY A 71 52.64 13.76 -57.15
N GLU A 72 53.06 14.96 -57.55
CA GLU A 72 52.73 15.65 -58.79
C GLU A 72 51.38 15.43 -59.51
N LYS A 73 50.73 16.60 -59.69
CA LYS A 73 49.79 17.13 -60.68
C LYS A 73 49.30 16.30 -61.90
N PRO A 74 48.12 16.70 -62.43
CA PRO A 74 47.17 15.84 -63.13
C PRO A 74 47.21 15.97 -64.66
N SER A 75 46.62 14.98 -65.35
CA SER A 75 46.19 15.06 -66.76
C SER A 75 44.67 14.79 -66.80
N ASP A 76 43.89 15.75 -67.30
CA ASP A 76 43.26 15.77 -68.65
C ASP A 76 42.30 14.58 -68.88
N GLU A 77 41.12 14.68 -69.48
CA GLU A 77 40.39 15.74 -70.16
C GLU A 77 39.05 15.05 -70.53
N LYS A 78 37.89 15.59 -70.16
CA LYS A 78 36.64 15.20 -70.83
C LYS A 78 35.62 16.33 -70.83
N TYR A 79 35.39 16.82 -72.05
CA TYR A 79 34.32 17.70 -72.53
C TYR A 79 34.61 19.21 -72.67
N ARG A 80 35.40 19.50 -73.70
CA ARG A 80 35.29 20.69 -74.57
C ARG A 80 34.04 20.66 -75.45
N LYS A 81 33.41 21.84 -75.63
CA LYS A 81 32.76 22.42 -76.85
C LYS A 81 31.92 23.62 -76.37
N LEU A 82 31.94 24.85 -76.90
CA LEU A 82 32.28 25.53 -78.17
C LEU A 82 32.45 27.03 -77.79
N LEU A 83 33.30 27.91 -78.34
CA LEU A 83 33.94 28.13 -79.65
C LEU A 83 35.41 28.52 -79.36
N GLY A 84 36.46 28.04 -80.05
CA GLY A 84 36.74 28.19 -81.49
C GLY A 84 37.14 29.65 -81.76
N SER A 85 38.29 30.04 -82.29
CA SER A 85 39.38 29.44 -83.10
C SER A 85 40.32 30.63 -83.38
N ALA A 86 41.66 30.57 -83.48
CA ALA A 86 42.52 29.78 -84.37
C ALA A 86 43.97 29.94 -83.83
N LYS A 87 44.81 28.90 -83.65
CA LYS A 87 45.64 28.15 -84.64
C LYS A 87 46.37 29.01 -85.68
N VAL A 88 47.64 28.82 -86.04
CA VAL A 88 48.79 28.01 -85.56
C VAL A 88 49.97 28.37 -86.49
N ARG A 89 51.20 28.36 -85.95
CA ARG A 89 52.50 27.89 -86.51
C ARG A 89 52.57 27.56 -88.02
N ASP A 90 53.66 27.94 -88.72
CA ASP A 90 54.65 26.94 -89.14
C ASP A 90 55.99 27.45 -89.68
N MET A 91 56.93 26.51 -89.72
CA MET A 91 58.38 26.61 -89.91
C MET A 91 58.85 26.26 -91.35
N LYS A 92 60.03 26.80 -91.72
CA LYS A 92 61.10 26.26 -92.62
C LYS A 92 61.01 26.31 -94.17
N ARG A 93 62.00 27.06 -94.70
CA ARG A 93 63.07 26.75 -95.71
C ARG A 93 62.73 26.55 -97.20
N PHE A 94 63.46 27.27 -98.06
CA PHE A 94 64.25 26.76 -99.23
C PHE A 94 65.34 27.77 -99.69
N LEU A 95 66.42 27.28 -100.33
CA LEU A 95 67.78 27.82 -100.64
C LEU A 95 67.91 28.29 -102.13
N PRO A 96 69.09 28.56 -102.77
CA PRO A 96 70.37 29.29 -102.49
C PRO A 96 70.71 30.42 -103.53
N VAL A 97 71.83 31.17 -103.39
CA VAL A 97 72.92 31.38 -104.41
C VAL A 97 74.11 32.21 -103.83
N PHE A 98 75.33 31.68 -104.08
CA PHE A 98 76.74 32.14 -104.05
C PHE A 98 77.13 33.59 -103.62
N VAL A 99 78.07 33.78 -102.65
CA VAL A 99 79.56 33.99 -102.80
C VAL A 99 79.88 35.31 -103.54
N THR A 100 80.60 36.33 -103.08
CA THR A 100 81.64 36.67 -102.05
C THR A 100 81.79 38.22 -102.11
N VAL A 101 82.26 39.01 -101.15
CA VAL A 101 83.57 39.08 -100.48
C VAL A 101 83.46 40.08 -99.31
N LEU A 102 84.14 39.72 -98.22
CA LEU A 102 84.61 40.47 -97.04
C LEU A 102 84.85 42.00 -97.12
N GLY A 103 84.54 42.64 -95.97
CA GLY A 103 85.04 43.94 -95.53
C GLY A 103 84.03 45.05 -95.82
N VAL A 104 83.06 45.36 -94.94
CA VAL A 104 83.26 46.22 -93.76
C VAL A 104 82.24 45.83 -92.66
N ILE A 105 82.57 44.83 -91.84
CA ILE A 105 81.76 44.34 -90.69
C ILE A 105 81.96 45.18 -89.41
N PHE A 106 82.81 46.22 -89.42
CA PHE A 106 83.21 46.88 -88.17
C PHE A 106 82.41 48.14 -87.77
N VAL A 107 81.46 48.62 -88.59
CA VAL A 107 80.71 49.88 -88.29
C VAL A 107 79.25 49.62 -87.90
N VAL A 108 78.66 48.49 -88.27
CA VAL A 108 77.27 48.13 -87.89
C VAL A 108 77.20 47.42 -86.52
N GLY A 109 78.28 46.75 -86.10
CA GLY A 109 78.38 46.11 -84.78
C GLY A 109 78.42 47.10 -83.60
N ALA A 110 79.00 48.29 -83.80
CA ALA A 110 79.05 49.32 -82.76
C ALA A 110 77.69 50.01 -82.55
N ILE A 111 76.89 50.17 -83.62
CA ILE A 111 75.53 50.72 -83.52
C ILE A 111 74.58 49.69 -82.89
N SER A 112 74.69 48.40 -83.26
CA SER A 112 73.90 47.33 -82.62
C SER A 112 74.31 47.04 -81.16
N PHE A 113 75.58 47.24 -80.78
CA PHE A 113 76.05 47.10 -79.39
C PHE A 113 75.59 48.27 -78.51
N VAL A 114 75.60 49.51 -79.02
CA VAL A 114 75.02 50.66 -78.30
C VAL A 114 73.50 50.54 -78.20
N TYR A 115 72.84 50.02 -79.23
CA TYR A 115 71.39 49.77 -79.23
C TYR A 115 70.99 48.66 -78.25
N THR A 116 71.78 47.59 -78.10
CA THR A 116 71.42 46.44 -77.24
C THR A 116 72.00 46.49 -75.82
N ARG A 117 73.10 47.22 -75.55
CA ARG A 117 73.77 47.25 -74.23
C ARG A 117 73.76 48.61 -73.52
N VAL A 118 73.39 49.72 -74.17
CA VAL A 118 73.40 51.06 -73.56
C VAL A 118 72.04 51.77 -73.61
N LEU A 119 71.28 51.62 -74.71
CA LEU A 119 69.95 52.24 -74.84
C LEU A 119 68.83 51.44 -74.14
N ILE A 120 68.86 50.11 -74.22
CA ILE A 120 67.90 49.24 -73.51
C ILE A 120 67.97 49.39 -71.97
N PRO A 121 69.14 49.36 -71.29
CA PRO A 121 69.17 49.50 -69.82
C PRO A 121 68.79 50.90 -69.31
N ARG A 122 68.92 51.97 -70.10
CA ARG A 122 68.45 53.32 -69.71
C ARG A 122 66.95 53.50 -69.85
N GLN A 123 66.31 52.79 -70.78
CA GLN A 123 64.86 52.80 -70.95
C GLN A 123 64.18 51.98 -69.83
N ILE A 124 64.77 50.85 -69.46
CA ILE A 124 64.33 49.94 -68.38
C ILE A 124 64.43 50.58 -66.97
N GLN A 125 65.47 51.39 -66.70
CA GLN A 125 65.64 52.04 -65.40
C GLN A 125 64.68 53.24 -65.21
N GLY A 126 64.40 54.01 -66.27
CA GLY A 126 63.39 55.06 -66.24
C GLY A 126 61.96 54.54 -66.11
N GLU A 127 61.67 53.34 -66.62
CA GLU A 127 60.39 52.65 -66.45
C GLU A 127 60.18 52.15 -65.01
N TYR A 128 61.23 51.65 -64.35
CA TYR A 128 61.17 51.26 -62.93
C TYR A 128 61.07 52.47 -61.98
N ASP A 129 61.76 53.57 -62.26
CA ASP A 129 61.65 54.80 -61.45
C ASP A 129 60.24 55.43 -61.59
N ALA A 130 59.66 55.42 -62.81
CA ALA A 130 58.28 55.85 -63.04
C ALA A 130 57.25 54.91 -62.39
N LEU A 131 57.52 53.60 -62.37
CA LEU A 131 56.71 52.61 -61.64
C LEU A 131 56.72 52.89 -60.14
N LEU A 132 57.88 53.17 -59.53
CA LEU A 132 57.97 53.51 -58.11
C LEU A 132 57.21 54.80 -57.78
N GLU A 133 57.27 55.81 -58.65
CA GLU A 133 56.49 57.04 -58.46
C GLU A 133 54.97 56.78 -58.56
N LEU A 134 54.54 55.86 -59.45
CA LEU A 134 53.15 55.45 -59.57
C LEU A 134 52.67 54.64 -58.35
N VAL A 135 53.51 53.72 -57.87
CA VAL A 135 53.28 52.93 -56.64
C VAL A 135 53.21 53.85 -55.43
N GLU A 136 54.09 54.84 -55.31
CA GLU A 136 54.06 55.78 -54.18
C GLU A 136 52.81 56.66 -54.16
N ARG A 137 52.25 57.01 -55.33
CA ARG A 137 51.03 57.80 -55.48
C ARG A 137 49.73 57.04 -55.21
N SER A 138 49.77 55.71 -55.19
CA SER A 138 48.57 54.90 -54.93
C SER A 138 48.19 54.87 -53.45
N ASP A 139 46.88 54.75 -53.19
CA ASP A 139 46.29 55.02 -51.87
C ASP A 139 46.32 53.79 -50.95
N SER A 140 46.35 52.56 -51.49
CA SER A 140 46.36 51.32 -50.71
C SER A 140 47.56 50.42 -50.99
N LEU A 141 47.96 49.59 -50.02
CA LEU A 141 49.08 48.65 -50.17
C LEU A 141 48.77 47.56 -51.21
N GLU A 142 47.51 47.20 -51.39
CA GLU A 142 47.04 46.23 -52.38
C GLU A 142 47.13 46.80 -53.80
N GLU A 143 46.78 48.09 -53.98
CA GLU A 143 46.96 48.78 -55.26
C GLU A 143 48.44 48.86 -55.63
N LYS A 144 49.32 49.11 -54.64
CA LYS A 144 50.79 49.05 -54.80
C LYS A 144 51.26 47.68 -55.25
N GLU A 145 50.76 46.61 -54.65
CA GLU A 145 51.11 45.24 -55.06
C GLU A 145 50.63 44.94 -56.48
N ILE A 146 49.38 45.29 -56.83
CA ILE A 146 48.81 45.06 -58.16
C ILE A 146 49.63 45.77 -59.23
N ILE A 147 49.98 47.04 -59.03
CA ILE A 147 50.80 47.81 -59.97
C ILE A 147 52.18 47.14 -60.18
N LEU A 148 52.83 46.71 -59.09
CA LEU A 148 54.11 46.01 -59.17
C LEU A 148 53.98 44.63 -59.87
N GLN A 149 52.90 43.89 -59.62
CA GLN A 149 52.63 42.58 -60.21
C GLN A 149 52.26 42.67 -61.70
N GLU A 150 51.47 43.69 -62.09
CA GLU A 150 51.11 43.99 -63.46
C GLU A 150 52.33 44.42 -64.28
N PHE A 151 53.27 45.14 -63.66
CA PHE A 151 54.56 45.47 -64.27
C PHE A 151 55.38 44.22 -64.61
N ILE A 152 55.50 43.26 -63.67
CA ILE A 152 56.19 41.99 -63.94
C ILE A 152 55.50 41.20 -65.07
N ASN A 153 54.16 41.11 -65.02
CA ASN A 153 53.39 40.33 -65.99
C ASN A 153 53.43 40.92 -67.40
N SER A 154 53.43 42.26 -67.51
CA SER A 154 53.42 42.97 -68.80
C SER A 154 54.82 43.13 -69.40
N ASN A 155 55.88 42.91 -68.61
CA ASN A 155 57.27 43.08 -69.03
C ASN A 155 58.13 41.83 -68.73
N PRO A 156 57.84 40.66 -69.36
CA PRO A 156 58.56 39.42 -69.09
C PRO A 156 60.04 39.42 -69.54
N GLU A 157 60.46 40.40 -70.37
CA GLU A 157 61.85 40.59 -70.79
C GLU A 157 62.64 41.56 -69.87
N TYR A 158 62.04 42.04 -68.78
CA TYR A 158 62.71 42.90 -67.80
C TYR A 158 63.85 42.13 -67.10
N GLY A 159 65.09 42.60 -67.25
CA GLY A 159 66.29 41.85 -66.84
C GLY A 159 66.62 41.84 -65.34
N ASP A 160 65.90 42.60 -64.51
CA ASP A 160 66.19 42.79 -63.06
C ASP A 160 64.94 42.52 -62.20
N THR A 161 64.19 41.44 -62.52
CA THR A 161 62.93 41.10 -61.84
C THR A 161 63.07 40.94 -60.34
N GLU A 162 64.26 40.55 -59.86
CA GLU A 162 64.57 40.36 -58.44
C GLU A 162 64.27 41.60 -57.58
N LYS A 163 64.53 42.81 -58.07
CA LYS A 163 64.21 44.06 -57.32
C LYS A 163 62.72 44.30 -57.19
N VAL A 164 61.97 44.10 -58.27
CA VAL A 164 60.50 44.25 -58.28
C VAL A 164 59.88 43.15 -57.41
N GLU A 165 60.38 41.91 -57.50
CA GLU A 165 59.96 40.77 -56.68
C GLU A 165 60.23 41.00 -55.18
N ASN A 166 61.40 41.54 -54.81
CA ASN A 166 61.69 41.93 -53.44
C ASN A 166 60.76 43.05 -52.94
N LYS A 167 60.44 44.03 -53.80
CA LYS A 167 59.49 45.09 -53.44
C LYS A 167 58.06 44.55 -53.28
N ILE A 168 57.63 43.62 -54.14
CA ILE A 168 56.36 42.89 -53.99
C ILE A 168 56.35 42.12 -52.67
N LYS A 169 57.46 41.46 -52.30
CA LYS A 169 57.58 40.77 -51.01
C LYS A 169 57.46 41.73 -49.83
N GLU A 170 58.16 42.87 -49.86
CA GLU A 170 58.02 43.92 -48.83
C GLU A 170 56.57 44.43 -48.70
N MET A 171 55.89 44.63 -49.84
CA MET A 171 54.49 45.04 -49.84
C MET A 171 53.58 43.95 -49.28
N ARG A 172 53.77 42.69 -49.68
CA ARG A 172 53.03 41.54 -49.13
C ARG A 172 53.22 41.39 -47.61
N ASP A 173 54.44 41.51 -47.12
CA ASP A 173 54.74 41.46 -45.68
C ASP A 173 54.05 42.63 -44.93
N ALA A 174 53.98 43.82 -45.55
CA ALA A 174 53.29 44.98 -44.99
C ALA A 174 51.75 44.81 -44.98
N ILE A 175 51.18 44.27 -46.05
CA ILE A 175 49.75 43.91 -46.15
C ILE A 175 49.39 42.87 -45.09
N GLU A 176 50.18 41.79 -44.97
CA GLU A 176 49.97 40.75 -43.97
C GLU A 176 50.03 41.32 -42.54
N LYS A 177 51.00 42.21 -42.26
CA LYS A 177 51.11 42.88 -40.96
C LYS A 177 49.90 43.78 -40.66
N GLN A 178 49.39 44.49 -41.66
CA GLN A 178 48.18 45.31 -41.51
C GLN A 178 46.97 44.43 -41.21
N ASP A 179 46.77 43.36 -41.98
CA ASP A 179 45.67 42.41 -41.79
C ASP A 179 45.75 41.68 -40.45
N PHE A 180 46.96 41.37 -39.98
CA PHE A 180 47.17 40.81 -38.65
C PHE A 180 46.68 41.78 -37.56
N GLN A 181 46.98 43.08 -37.68
CA GLN A 181 46.48 44.08 -36.73
C GLN A 181 44.96 44.28 -36.83
N ILE A 182 44.40 44.21 -38.03
CA ILE A 182 42.95 44.26 -38.24
C ILE A 182 42.29 43.08 -37.52
N ALA A 183 42.76 41.85 -37.75
CA ALA A 183 42.23 40.65 -37.11
C ALA A 183 42.30 40.74 -35.57
N LEU A 184 43.40 41.23 -35.01
CA LEU A 184 43.50 41.45 -33.56
C LEU A 184 42.51 42.49 -33.05
N ASN A 185 42.38 43.62 -33.75
CA ASN A 185 41.48 44.71 -33.33
C ASN A 185 40.01 44.31 -33.45
N GLU A 186 39.65 43.57 -34.51
CA GLU A 186 38.30 43.05 -34.68
C GLU A 186 37.92 42.14 -33.52
N VAL A 187 38.79 41.18 -33.16
CA VAL A 187 38.55 40.29 -32.01
C VAL A 187 38.51 41.06 -30.69
N ASN A 188 39.42 42.00 -30.47
CA ASN A 188 39.46 42.81 -29.23
C ASN A 188 38.21 43.68 -29.04
N ASN A 189 37.54 44.06 -30.13
CA ASN A 189 36.33 44.87 -30.10
C ASN A 189 35.04 44.02 -29.98
N LEU A 190 35.13 42.69 -30.02
CA LEU A 190 33.96 41.83 -29.84
C LEU A 190 33.44 41.90 -28.40
N THR A 191 32.11 41.82 -28.28
CA THR A 191 31.46 41.57 -27.00
C THR A 191 31.72 40.13 -26.58
N ILE A 192 32.13 39.94 -25.32
CA ILE A 192 32.41 38.60 -24.82
C ILE A 192 31.12 37.94 -24.34
N ASP A 193 30.38 37.40 -25.30
CA ASP A 193 29.09 36.72 -25.14
C ASP A 193 29.15 35.26 -25.63
N SER A 194 28.00 34.62 -25.87
CA SER A 194 27.94 33.22 -26.32
C SER A 194 28.55 32.99 -27.70
N ASP A 195 28.63 34.02 -28.53
CA ASP A 195 29.03 33.92 -29.93
C ASP A 195 30.50 34.34 -30.11
N TYR A 196 31.09 34.98 -29.10
CA TYR A 196 32.50 35.40 -29.07
C TYR A 196 33.47 34.30 -29.52
N GLU A 197 33.35 33.07 -29.00
CA GLU A 197 34.28 31.98 -29.36
C GLU A 197 34.25 31.69 -30.86
N VAL A 198 33.04 31.63 -31.41
CA VAL A 198 32.82 31.27 -32.81
C VAL A 198 33.31 32.40 -33.70
N ILE A 199 32.95 33.64 -33.40
CA ILE A 199 33.32 34.81 -34.20
C ILE A 199 34.82 35.07 -34.12
N ALA A 200 35.42 35.01 -32.93
CA ALA A 200 36.86 35.20 -32.76
C ALA A 200 37.68 34.13 -33.48
N ARG A 201 37.24 32.86 -33.42
CA ARG A 201 37.87 31.77 -34.18
C ARG A 201 37.68 31.94 -35.68
N ASP A 202 36.54 32.43 -36.14
CA ASP A 202 36.27 32.64 -37.57
C ASP A 202 37.17 33.75 -38.13
N ILE A 203 37.31 34.88 -37.43
CA ILE A 203 38.23 35.97 -37.80
C ILE A 203 39.67 35.46 -37.90
N TYR A 204 40.15 34.76 -36.86
CA TYR A 204 41.51 34.22 -36.87
C TYR A 204 41.70 33.09 -37.90
N SER A 205 40.70 32.24 -38.12
CA SER A 205 40.76 31.20 -39.15
C SER A 205 40.75 31.80 -40.56
N GLY A 206 39.97 32.86 -40.79
CA GLY A 206 39.95 33.63 -42.03
C GLY A 206 41.33 34.21 -42.35
N TYR A 207 42.02 34.75 -41.32
CA TYR A 207 43.41 35.17 -41.45
C TYR A 207 44.34 34.01 -41.86
N LEU A 208 44.25 32.86 -41.20
CA LEU A 208 45.07 31.68 -41.51
C LEU A 208 44.81 31.11 -42.91
N ILE A 209 43.58 31.23 -43.43
CA ILE A 209 43.22 30.84 -44.80
C ILE A 209 43.82 31.80 -45.81
N LYS A 210 43.83 33.10 -45.53
CA LYS A 210 44.39 34.14 -46.40
C LYS A 210 45.93 34.05 -46.47
N TYR A 211 46.58 33.67 -45.36
CA TYR A 211 48.04 33.61 -45.24
C TYR A 211 48.56 32.24 -44.75
N PRO A 212 48.49 31.18 -45.59
CA PRO A 212 49.04 29.87 -45.23
C PRO A 212 50.58 29.91 -45.20
N ASN A 213 51.21 29.65 -44.05
CA ASN A 213 52.64 29.83 -43.78
C ASN A 213 53.10 31.30 -43.68
N GLY A 214 52.20 32.20 -43.26
CA GLY A 214 52.51 33.61 -43.01
C GLY A 214 53.42 33.84 -41.80
N VAL A 215 54.06 35.02 -41.73
CA VAL A 215 54.98 35.43 -40.66
C VAL A 215 54.30 35.42 -39.29
N TYR A 216 53.00 35.68 -39.21
CA TYR A 216 52.25 35.74 -37.95
C TYR A 216 51.41 34.49 -37.64
N GLU A 217 51.52 33.41 -38.41
CA GLU A 217 50.74 32.18 -38.24
C GLU A 217 50.79 31.64 -36.81
N ASP A 218 52.00 31.49 -36.24
CA ASP A 218 52.17 30.93 -34.89
C ASP A 218 51.53 31.83 -33.82
N LYS A 219 51.59 33.16 -33.99
CA LYS A 219 50.97 34.10 -33.04
C LYS A 219 49.45 34.04 -33.11
N ILE A 220 48.87 33.87 -34.30
CA ILE A 220 47.42 33.70 -34.43
C ILE A 220 46.98 32.36 -33.83
N LYS A 221 47.74 31.29 -34.03
CA LYS A 221 47.48 30.00 -33.37
C LYS A 221 47.54 30.10 -31.85
N GLU A 222 48.52 30.82 -31.31
CA GLU A 222 48.62 31.13 -29.88
C GLU A 222 47.36 31.89 -29.39
N LYS A 223 46.93 32.93 -30.12
CA LYS A 223 45.70 33.68 -29.79
C LYS A 223 44.45 32.81 -29.82
N ILE A 224 44.32 31.92 -30.81
CA ILE A 224 43.21 30.93 -30.87
C ILE A 224 43.24 30.00 -29.64
N ALA A 225 44.43 29.60 -29.19
CA ALA A 225 44.59 28.72 -28.04
C ALA A 225 44.28 29.41 -26.69
N GLU A 226 44.40 30.73 -26.61
CA GLU A 226 44.04 31.52 -25.41
C GLU A 226 42.52 31.70 -25.23
N ILE A 227 41.74 31.70 -26.33
CA ILE A 227 40.29 31.99 -26.32
C ILE A 227 39.53 31.17 -25.26
N PRO A 228 39.68 29.82 -25.16
CA PRO A 228 38.95 29.03 -24.16
C PRO A 228 39.22 29.48 -22.72
N SER A 229 40.45 29.84 -22.39
CA SER A 229 40.81 30.28 -21.03
C SER A 229 40.19 31.63 -20.67
N LEU A 230 40.02 32.54 -21.64
CA LEU A 230 39.35 33.82 -21.43
C LEU A 230 37.85 33.65 -21.17
N ILE A 231 37.20 32.79 -21.95
CA ILE A 231 35.77 32.48 -21.79
C ILE A 231 35.52 31.81 -20.45
N ASP A 232 36.39 30.88 -20.06
CA ASP A 232 36.36 30.21 -18.76
C ASP A 232 36.40 31.21 -17.60
N GLU A 233 37.35 32.15 -17.60
CA GLU A 233 37.47 33.19 -16.56
C GLU A 233 36.21 34.07 -16.45
N ILE A 234 35.61 34.42 -17.60
CA ILE A 234 34.41 35.28 -17.63
C ILE A 234 33.18 34.52 -17.14
N ASP A 235 32.98 33.30 -17.60
CA ASP A 235 31.86 32.48 -17.14
C ASP A 235 31.99 32.15 -15.65
N TYR A 236 33.22 31.95 -15.15
CA TYR A 236 33.46 31.82 -13.71
C TYR A 236 33.11 33.11 -12.94
N LYS A 237 33.50 34.29 -13.43
CA LYS A 237 33.13 35.58 -12.79
C LYS A 237 31.62 35.77 -12.70
N LYS A 238 30.85 35.34 -13.71
CA LYS A 238 29.37 35.38 -13.66
C LYS A 238 28.78 34.55 -12.50
N LEU A 239 29.47 33.50 -12.05
CA LEU A 239 29.02 32.71 -10.90
C LEU A 239 28.97 33.52 -9.60
N THR A 240 29.81 34.57 -9.48
CA THR A 240 29.79 35.46 -8.29
C THR A 240 28.50 36.27 -8.18
N GLU A 241 27.83 36.56 -9.30
CA GLU A 241 26.54 37.26 -9.32
C GLU A 241 25.39 36.34 -8.88
N VAL A 242 25.54 35.04 -9.12
CA VAL A 242 24.53 34.02 -8.75
C VAL A 242 24.66 33.62 -7.26
N ALA A 243 25.77 33.95 -6.59
CA ALA A 243 26.03 33.58 -5.20
C ALA A 243 24.96 34.04 -4.19
N GLN A 244 24.22 35.11 -4.50
CA GLN A 244 23.10 35.61 -3.66
C GLN A 244 21.73 35.00 -4.00
N SER A 245 21.65 34.15 -5.02
CA SER A 245 20.41 33.49 -5.44
C SER A 245 20.07 32.30 -4.54
N ASP A 246 18.88 31.72 -4.73
CA ASP A 246 18.49 30.49 -4.03
C ASP A 246 19.41 29.32 -4.38
N PHE A 247 19.51 28.34 -3.47
CA PHE A 247 20.42 27.21 -3.58
C PHE A 247 20.28 26.43 -4.90
N GLY A 248 19.05 26.28 -5.42
CA GLY A 248 18.80 25.57 -6.68
C GLY A 248 19.45 26.31 -7.86
N LYS A 249 19.21 27.62 -7.97
CA LYS A 249 19.81 28.45 -9.03
C LYS A 249 21.34 28.50 -8.98
N ARG A 250 21.90 28.55 -7.76
CA ARG A 250 23.36 28.46 -7.56
C ARG A 250 23.91 27.16 -8.14
N ILE A 251 23.30 26.02 -7.78
CA ILE A 251 23.75 24.71 -8.24
C ILE A 251 23.55 24.53 -9.75
N ASP A 252 22.42 24.96 -10.31
CA ASP A 252 22.18 24.91 -11.75
C ASP A 252 23.26 25.71 -12.52
N ALA A 253 23.64 26.89 -12.03
CA ALA A 253 24.70 27.69 -12.63
C ALA A 253 26.08 27.01 -12.52
N TYR A 254 26.39 26.40 -11.38
CA TYR A 254 27.66 25.69 -11.17
C TYR A 254 27.77 24.45 -12.05
N LEU A 255 26.71 23.63 -12.12
CA LEU A 255 26.66 22.45 -13.00
C LEU A 255 26.71 22.83 -14.47
N TYR A 256 26.03 23.92 -14.86
CA TYR A 256 26.11 24.45 -16.21
C TYR A 256 27.54 24.87 -16.57
N TYR A 257 28.23 25.58 -15.67
CA TYR A 257 29.64 25.93 -15.83
C TYR A 257 30.52 24.69 -16.01
N LEU A 258 30.41 23.68 -15.13
CA LEU A 258 31.19 22.44 -15.22
C LEU A 258 30.94 21.67 -16.52
N SER A 259 29.70 21.70 -17.03
CA SER A 259 29.35 21.07 -18.31
C SER A 259 29.95 21.79 -19.52
N LYS A 260 30.07 23.13 -19.44
CA LYS A 260 30.61 23.98 -20.50
C LYS A 260 32.15 23.96 -20.51
N HIS A 261 32.76 23.87 -19.33
CA HIS A 261 34.21 23.96 -19.12
C HIS A 261 34.80 22.69 -18.46
N PRO A 262 34.72 21.51 -19.11
CA PRO A 262 35.14 20.23 -18.51
C PRO A 262 36.66 20.09 -18.31
N GLN A 263 37.45 21.00 -18.87
CA GLN A 263 38.91 21.13 -18.65
C GLN A 263 39.29 22.56 -18.22
N GLY A 264 38.33 23.33 -17.73
CA GLY A 264 38.54 24.70 -17.27
C GLY A 264 39.43 24.79 -16.02
N LYS A 265 40.00 25.98 -15.80
CA LYS A 265 40.90 26.30 -14.69
C LYS A 265 40.18 26.29 -13.34
N TYR A 266 38.89 26.62 -13.29
CA TYR A 266 38.14 26.78 -12.04
C TYR A 266 37.26 25.58 -11.65
N ILE A 267 37.39 24.42 -12.31
CA ILE A 267 36.61 23.21 -12.00
C ILE A 267 36.60 22.89 -10.50
N ARG A 268 37.79 22.78 -9.88
CA ARG A 268 37.90 22.44 -8.45
C ARG A 268 37.23 23.46 -7.55
N VAL A 269 37.36 24.75 -7.89
CA VAL A 269 36.74 25.83 -7.11
C VAL A 269 35.22 25.76 -7.21
N VAL A 270 34.69 25.44 -8.39
CA VAL A 270 33.24 25.28 -8.58
C VAL A 270 32.70 24.01 -7.92
N GLU A 271 33.47 22.92 -7.90
CA GLU A 271 33.16 21.72 -7.12
C GLU A 271 33.09 22.04 -5.61
N GLU A 272 34.06 22.79 -5.06
CA GLU A 272 34.03 23.26 -3.67
C GLU A 272 32.80 24.14 -3.39
N LEU A 273 32.44 25.05 -4.31
CA LEU A 273 31.22 25.87 -4.17
C LEU A 273 29.94 25.02 -4.14
N ILE A 274 29.88 23.91 -4.90
CA ILE A 274 28.76 22.96 -4.87
C ILE A 274 28.67 22.30 -3.48
N GLU A 275 29.80 21.87 -2.93
CA GLU A 275 29.89 21.26 -1.60
C GLU A 275 29.48 22.25 -0.49
N GLU A 276 30.05 23.45 -0.47
CA GLU A 276 29.71 24.51 0.49
C GLU A 276 28.23 24.89 0.43
N THR A 277 27.67 25.00 -0.78
CA THR A 277 26.24 25.29 -0.96
C THR A 277 25.38 24.13 -0.44
N GLY A 278 25.84 22.89 -0.55
CA GLY A 278 25.22 21.71 0.05
C GLY A 278 25.20 21.78 1.57
N GLU A 279 26.32 22.17 2.17
CA GLU A 279 26.43 22.37 3.62
C GLU A 279 25.51 23.46 4.16
N GLU A 280 25.47 24.60 3.46
CA GLU A 280 24.56 25.69 3.82
C GLU A 280 23.09 25.23 3.79
N TYR A 281 22.70 24.48 2.74
CA TYR A 281 21.36 23.94 2.65
C TYR A 281 21.08 22.93 3.76
N TYR A 282 21.99 22.01 4.03
CA TYR A 282 21.82 21.00 5.08
C TYR A 282 21.61 21.67 6.45
N ASN A 283 22.44 22.65 6.79
CA ASN A 283 22.29 23.41 8.03
C ASN A 283 20.95 24.17 8.11
N TYR A 284 20.51 24.75 7.00
CA TYR A 284 19.18 25.34 6.89
C TYR A 284 18.08 24.30 7.13
N LEU A 285 18.16 23.14 6.46
CA LEU A 285 17.22 22.03 6.59
C LEU A 285 17.09 21.58 8.05
N ILE A 286 18.20 21.26 8.73
CA ILE A 286 18.17 20.79 10.12
C ILE A 286 17.51 21.81 11.06
N ARG A 287 17.78 23.10 10.88
CA ARG A 287 17.13 24.17 11.66
C ARG A 287 15.62 24.21 11.43
N GLU A 288 15.18 24.13 10.17
CA GLU A 288 13.75 24.14 9.81
C GLU A 288 13.03 22.89 10.30
N ILE A 289 13.69 21.75 10.32
CA ILE A 289 13.12 20.47 10.74
C ILE A 289 12.67 20.52 12.20
N THR A 290 13.43 21.18 13.07
CA THR A 290 13.04 21.39 14.47
C THR A 290 11.69 22.10 14.57
N PHE A 291 11.46 23.13 13.75
CA PHE A 291 10.19 23.83 13.69
C PHE A 291 9.07 22.96 13.08
N VAL A 292 9.39 22.20 12.03
CA VAL A 292 8.46 21.25 11.40
C VAL A 292 7.93 20.22 12.40
N GLU A 293 8.81 19.64 13.21
CA GLU A 293 8.44 18.62 14.20
C GLU A 293 7.56 19.20 15.31
N GLN A 294 7.89 20.39 15.83
CA GLN A 294 7.11 21.06 16.88
C GLN A 294 5.70 21.42 16.42
N HIS A 295 5.55 21.86 15.16
CA HIS A 295 4.29 22.31 14.60
C HIS A 295 3.58 21.25 13.73
N LYS A 296 4.13 20.04 13.63
CA LYS A 296 3.60 18.93 12.83
C LYS A 296 3.41 19.27 11.34
N LEU A 297 4.30 20.07 10.78
CA LEU A 297 4.26 20.51 9.38
C LEU A 297 4.99 19.53 8.46
N TRP A 298 4.65 18.24 8.56
CA TRP A 298 5.42 17.14 7.98
C TRP A 298 5.68 17.29 6.47
N ASP A 299 4.66 17.73 5.72
CA ASP A 299 4.77 17.93 4.27
C ASP A 299 5.86 18.94 3.88
N ARG A 300 6.00 20.01 4.66
CA ARG A 300 7.04 21.02 4.45
C ARG A 300 8.43 20.42 4.64
N GLY A 301 8.64 19.67 5.73
CA GLY A 301 9.92 19.01 5.98
C GLY A 301 10.28 18.00 4.89
N ILE A 302 9.32 17.18 4.47
CA ILE A 302 9.50 16.20 3.38
C ILE A 302 9.84 16.89 2.06
N GLU A 303 9.21 18.03 1.75
CA GLU A 303 9.52 18.83 0.57
C GLU A 303 10.95 19.38 0.60
N LEU A 304 11.40 19.90 1.74
CA LEU A 304 12.79 20.37 1.90
C LEU A 304 13.79 19.22 1.72
N CYS A 305 13.52 18.04 2.30
CA CYS A 305 14.37 16.87 2.07
C CYS A 305 14.39 16.42 0.60
N ASN A 306 13.24 16.44 -0.09
CA ASN A 306 13.18 16.11 -1.51
C ASN A 306 14.03 17.06 -2.35
N ARG A 307 13.91 18.38 -2.10
CA ARG A 307 14.71 19.38 -2.80
C ARG A 307 16.21 19.16 -2.58
N PHE A 308 16.63 18.84 -1.36
CA PHE A 308 18.03 18.50 -1.09
C PHE A 308 18.48 17.27 -1.89
N ILE A 309 17.72 16.18 -1.84
CA ILE A 309 18.03 14.93 -2.54
C ILE A 309 18.11 15.15 -4.06
N ASP A 310 17.23 15.98 -4.62
CA ASP A 310 17.18 16.28 -6.05
C ASP A 310 18.37 17.13 -6.52
N ILE A 311 18.80 18.09 -5.70
CA ILE A 311 19.86 19.06 -6.02
C ILE A 311 21.25 18.47 -5.72
N PHE A 312 21.44 17.84 -4.55
CA PHE A 312 22.75 17.45 -4.00
C PHE A 312 22.99 15.93 -4.03
N LYS A 313 22.87 15.32 -5.21
CA LYS A 313 22.96 13.86 -5.40
C LYS A 313 24.30 13.22 -5.01
N ASN A 314 25.35 14.01 -4.86
CA ASN A 314 26.69 13.54 -4.49
C ASN A 314 27.14 14.06 -3.12
N SER A 315 26.25 14.70 -2.34
CA SER A 315 26.60 15.19 -1.00
C SER A 315 26.82 14.05 -0.02
N TYR A 316 27.75 14.24 0.92
CA TYR A 316 28.00 13.30 2.01
C TYR A 316 26.79 13.16 2.97
N HIS A 317 25.93 14.18 3.03
CA HIS A 317 24.69 14.16 3.83
C HIS A 317 23.51 13.48 3.13
N LEU A 318 23.66 12.99 1.89
CA LEU A 318 22.54 12.44 1.13
C LEU A 318 21.80 11.33 1.90
N ASN A 319 22.54 10.37 2.45
CA ASN A 319 21.95 9.26 3.20
C ASN A 319 21.23 9.74 4.47
N GLU A 320 21.83 10.67 5.20
CA GLU A 320 21.21 11.26 6.40
C GLU A 320 19.89 11.96 6.06
N VAL A 321 19.84 12.71 4.95
CA VAL A 321 18.62 13.39 4.51
C VAL A 321 17.56 12.40 4.00
N ILE A 322 17.96 11.29 3.37
CA ILE A 322 17.04 10.21 2.99
C ILE A 322 16.42 9.57 4.24
N GLU A 323 17.23 9.26 5.25
CA GLU A 323 16.76 8.71 6.53
C GLU A 323 15.85 9.69 7.27
N LEU A 324 16.23 10.97 7.30
CA LEU A 324 15.40 12.03 7.88
C LEU A 324 14.05 12.14 7.19
N LYS A 325 14.02 12.12 5.85
CA LYS A 325 12.77 12.09 5.07
C LYS A 325 11.91 10.89 5.44
N ALA A 326 12.50 9.70 5.55
CA ALA A 326 11.78 8.48 5.94
C ALA A 326 11.20 8.61 7.36
N SER A 327 11.96 9.17 8.30
CA SER A 327 11.52 9.47 9.66
C SER A 327 10.32 10.43 9.69
N LEU A 328 10.40 11.55 8.95
CA LEU A 328 9.29 12.50 8.82
C LEU A 328 8.04 11.86 8.22
N GLN A 329 8.20 11.01 7.21
CA GLN A 329 7.08 10.30 6.59
C GLN A 329 6.43 9.30 7.56
N SER A 330 7.24 8.60 8.36
CA SER A 330 6.77 7.74 9.45
C SER A 330 5.98 8.54 10.49
N ASN A 331 6.49 9.70 10.92
CA ASN A 331 5.81 10.58 11.88
C ASN A 331 4.48 11.13 11.36
N LYS A 332 4.44 11.55 10.09
CA LYS A 332 3.21 11.95 9.39
C LYS A 332 2.17 10.84 9.41
N ASP A 333 2.56 9.63 9.01
CA ASP A 333 1.67 8.48 8.96
C ASP A 333 1.21 8.06 10.37
N TYR A 334 2.06 8.24 11.38
CA TYR A 334 1.73 7.98 12.78
C TYR A 334 0.65 8.94 13.29
N ASP A 335 0.72 10.23 12.95
CA ASP A 335 -0.34 11.19 13.30
C ASP A 335 -1.70 10.79 12.67
N PHE A 336 -1.69 10.33 11.41
CA PHE A 336 -2.89 9.78 10.76
C PHE A 336 -3.40 8.52 11.44
N LEU A 337 -2.50 7.61 11.82
CA LEU A 337 -2.83 6.41 12.60
C LEU A 337 -3.52 6.79 13.90
N MET A 338 -2.97 7.73 14.67
CA MET A 338 -3.55 8.15 15.95
C MET A 338 -4.94 8.77 15.78
N ALA A 339 -5.15 9.56 14.73
CA ALA A 339 -6.48 10.08 14.39
C ALA A 339 -7.45 8.96 13.97
N HIS A 340 -6.99 7.94 13.25
CA HIS A 340 -7.78 6.76 12.90
C HIS A 340 -8.16 5.93 14.13
N ILE A 341 -7.23 5.73 15.06
CA ILE A 341 -7.46 5.01 16.32
C ILE A 341 -8.49 5.75 17.17
N LYS A 342 -8.36 7.08 17.32
CA LYS A 342 -9.33 7.90 18.04
C LYS A 342 -10.76 7.74 17.49
N ARG A 343 -10.91 7.74 16.17
CA ARG A 343 -12.21 7.50 15.49
C ARG A 343 -12.72 6.07 15.66
N SER A 344 -11.82 5.09 15.74
CA SER A 344 -12.19 3.68 15.88
C SER A 344 -12.74 3.33 17.26
N GLY A 345 -12.46 4.15 18.29
CA GLY A 345 -13.00 4.00 19.63
C GLY A 345 -12.74 2.60 20.20
N SER A 346 -13.79 1.92 20.66
CA SER A 346 -13.70 0.58 21.27
C SER A 346 -13.62 -0.58 20.26
N ASN A 347 -13.44 -0.31 18.96
CA ASN A 347 -13.22 -1.36 17.97
C ASN A 347 -11.76 -1.83 17.98
N TYR A 348 -11.41 -2.63 18.99
CA TYR A 348 -10.05 -3.11 19.21
C TYR A 348 -9.48 -3.95 18.07
N TRP A 349 -10.32 -4.64 17.28
CA TRP A 349 -9.86 -5.37 16.10
C TRP A 349 -9.37 -4.42 15.00
N ARG A 350 -10.08 -3.33 14.74
CA ARG A 350 -9.66 -2.30 13.78
C ARG A 350 -8.39 -1.58 14.25
N VAL A 351 -8.34 -1.20 15.54
CA VAL A 351 -7.15 -0.57 16.13
C VAL A 351 -5.93 -1.49 16.00
N ARG A 352 -6.07 -2.78 16.36
CA ARG A 352 -5.00 -3.77 16.22
C ARG A 352 -4.50 -3.90 14.78
N LYS A 353 -5.43 -3.96 13.82
CA LYS A 353 -5.08 -4.04 12.39
C LYS A 353 -4.30 -2.80 11.96
N ALA A 354 -4.77 -1.60 12.32
CA ALA A 354 -4.12 -0.35 11.95
C ALA A 354 -2.68 -0.24 12.46
N TYR A 355 -2.41 -0.71 13.70
CA TYR A 355 -1.04 -0.79 14.21
C TYR A 355 -0.16 -1.76 13.43
N TYR A 356 -0.66 -2.95 13.07
CA TYR A 356 0.10 -3.89 12.24
C TYR A 356 0.38 -3.33 10.84
N ASP A 357 -0.63 -2.72 10.21
CA ASP A 357 -0.49 -2.09 8.89
C ASP A 357 0.56 -0.97 8.93
N PHE A 358 0.60 -0.18 10.02
CA PHE A 358 1.62 0.85 10.23
C PHE A 358 3.03 0.26 10.39
N LEU A 359 3.21 -0.73 11.26
CA LEU A 359 4.53 -1.36 11.47
C LEU A 359 5.04 -2.10 10.23
N ALA A 360 4.14 -2.65 9.40
CA ALA A 360 4.51 -3.26 8.14
C ALA A 360 5.05 -2.22 7.13
N LYS A 361 4.47 -1.01 7.14
CA LYS A 361 4.93 0.10 6.29
C LYS A 361 6.19 0.78 6.82
N HIS A 362 6.33 0.86 8.15
CA HIS A 362 7.42 1.56 8.85
C HIS A 362 8.12 0.65 9.87
N PRO A 363 8.87 -0.38 9.42
CA PRO A 363 9.44 -1.39 10.32
C PRO A 363 10.51 -0.87 11.29
N ASN A 364 11.15 0.25 10.95
CA ASN A 364 12.24 0.87 11.70
C ASN A 364 11.81 2.16 12.43
N THR A 365 10.51 2.39 12.60
CA THR A 365 9.99 3.55 13.36
C THR A 365 10.44 3.52 14.82
N ASP A 366 10.78 4.69 15.36
CA ASP A 366 11.05 4.92 16.78
C ASP A 366 9.82 4.65 17.67
N LYS A 367 8.61 4.58 17.10
CA LYS A 367 7.36 4.26 17.83
C LYS A 367 7.10 2.77 17.99
N LYS A 368 7.96 1.89 17.46
CA LYS A 368 7.72 0.45 17.40
C LYS A 368 7.45 -0.16 18.77
N ASP A 369 8.31 0.08 19.75
CA ASP A 369 8.18 -0.50 21.09
C ASP A 369 6.89 -0.05 21.80
N ALA A 370 6.52 1.23 21.63
CA ALA A 370 5.28 1.78 22.17
C ALA A 370 4.05 1.10 21.54
N ILE A 371 4.07 0.92 20.21
CA ILE A 371 3.00 0.22 19.47
C ILE A 371 2.91 -1.24 19.88
N GLU A 372 4.03 -1.96 20.03
CA GLU A 372 4.05 -3.36 20.45
C GLU A 372 3.49 -3.56 21.87
N LYS A 373 3.79 -2.61 22.78
CA LYS A 373 3.17 -2.57 24.11
C LYS A 373 1.66 -2.37 24.03
N ASP A 374 1.19 -1.48 23.16
CA ASP A 374 -0.24 -1.26 22.92
C ASP A 374 -0.92 -2.48 22.30
N LEU A 375 -0.29 -3.12 21.32
CA LEU A 375 -0.77 -4.37 20.71
C LEU A 375 -0.92 -5.48 21.75
N SER A 376 0.04 -5.60 22.67
CA SER A 376 -0.01 -6.57 23.77
C SER A 376 -1.19 -6.31 24.72
N ARG A 377 -1.43 -5.04 25.06
CA ARG A 377 -2.60 -4.63 25.85
C ARG A 377 -3.92 -4.92 25.12
N ILE A 378 -4.00 -4.56 23.84
CA ILE A 378 -5.17 -4.79 23.00
C ILE A 378 -5.46 -6.29 22.84
N ALA A 379 -4.43 -7.13 22.69
CA ALA A 379 -4.59 -8.57 22.60
C ALA A 379 -5.26 -9.15 23.87
N LYS A 380 -4.87 -8.68 25.05
CA LYS A 380 -5.52 -9.05 26.33
C LYS A 380 -6.99 -8.63 26.34
N ILE A 381 -7.29 -7.39 25.92
CA ILE A 381 -8.68 -6.88 25.85
C ILE A 381 -9.53 -7.71 24.89
N ILE A 382 -9.04 -8.01 23.68
CA ILE A 382 -9.74 -8.85 22.70
C ILE A 382 -10.00 -10.25 23.25
N ASN A 383 -9.05 -10.84 23.98
CA ASN A 383 -9.24 -12.15 24.58
C ASN A 383 -10.35 -12.13 25.64
N GLU A 384 -10.38 -11.11 26.50
CA GLU A 384 -11.45 -10.94 27.49
C GLU A 384 -12.81 -10.70 26.84
N LEU A 385 -12.88 -9.87 25.79
CA LEU A 385 -14.07 -9.69 24.96
C LEU A 385 -14.59 -11.01 24.40
N LYS A 386 -13.72 -11.85 23.83
CA LYS A 386 -14.09 -13.16 23.28
C LYS A 386 -14.58 -14.14 24.34
N LYS A 387 -14.01 -14.13 25.55
CA LYS A 387 -14.50 -14.94 26.67
C LYS A 387 -15.91 -14.48 27.07
N TRP A 388 -16.08 -13.17 27.25
CA TRP A 388 -17.37 -12.59 27.62
C TRP A 388 -18.45 -12.85 26.57
N GLU A 389 -18.15 -12.63 25.28
CA GLU A 389 -19.11 -12.83 24.19
C GLU A 389 -19.65 -14.26 24.15
N ARG A 390 -18.78 -15.26 24.36
CA ARG A 390 -19.20 -16.67 24.46
C ARG A 390 -20.19 -16.89 25.61
N VAL A 391 -19.90 -16.37 26.79
CA VAL A 391 -20.78 -16.46 27.97
C VAL A 391 -22.09 -15.70 27.74
N LEU A 392 -22.03 -14.52 27.13
CA LEU A 392 -23.19 -13.70 26.82
C LEU A 392 -24.14 -14.41 25.84
N VAL A 393 -23.60 -14.98 24.75
CA VAL A 393 -24.39 -15.73 23.77
C VAL A 393 -25.01 -16.97 24.41
N TYR A 394 -24.22 -17.74 25.17
CA TYR A 394 -24.72 -18.95 25.84
C TYR A 394 -25.81 -18.63 26.87
N SER A 395 -25.63 -17.58 27.67
CA SER A 395 -26.57 -17.18 28.72
C SER A 395 -27.83 -16.49 28.17
N LYS A 396 -27.80 -15.91 26.97
CA LYS A 396 -28.99 -15.35 26.30
C LYS A 396 -29.82 -16.39 25.55
N ASN A 397 -29.25 -17.52 25.17
CA ASN A 397 -29.97 -18.54 24.42
C ASN A 397 -30.97 -19.29 25.33
N GLU A 398 -32.25 -19.04 25.14
CA GLU A 398 -33.35 -19.64 25.93
C GLU A 398 -33.51 -21.15 25.71
N LYS A 399 -32.95 -21.71 24.63
CA LYS A 399 -32.90 -23.16 24.43
C LYS A 399 -31.97 -23.86 25.41
N ASN A 400 -31.00 -23.14 25.99
CA ASN A 400 -30.10 -23.68 27.00
C ASN A 400 -30.81 -23.78 28.35
N GLN A 401 -30.49 -24.83 29.11
CA GLN A 401 -31.04 -25.04 30.45
C GLN A 401 -30.73 -23.85 31.36
N LEU A 402 -31.74 -23.31 32.04
CA LEU A 402 -31.62 -22.15 32.93
C LEU A 402 -30.51 -22.31 33.97
N ALA A 403 -30.40 -23.49 34.59
CA ALA A 403 -29.35 -23.79 35.57
C ALA A 403 -27.94 -23.70 34.97
N LYS A 404 -27.73 -24.16 33.74
CA LYS A 404 -26.44 -24.06 33.04
C LYS A 404 -26.13 -22.62 32.66
N ARG A 405 -27.13 -21.86 32.21
CA ARG A 405 -26.97 -20.42 31.90
C ARG A 405 -26.53 -19.61 33.12
N ILE A 406 -27.10 -19.92 34.28
CA ILE A 406 -26.70 -19.33 35.58
C ILE A 406 -25.26 -19.73 35.92
N TYR A 407 -24.95 -21.03 35.83
CA TYR A 407 -23.62 -21.57 36.13
C TYR A 407 -22.50 -20.93 35.30
N GLU A 408 -22.69 -20.77 33.99
CA GLU A 408 -21.70 -20.13 33.11
C GLU A 408 -21.41 -18.67 33.51
N LEU A 409 -22.45 -17.93 33.94
CA LEU A 409 -22.29 -16.55 34.42
C LEU A 409 -21.57 -16.50 35.76
N GLU A 410 -21.91 -17.39 36.70
CA GLU A 410 -21.24 -17.49 38.00
C GLU A 410 -19.76 -17.84 37.84
N ASN A 411 -19.45 -18.84 37.00
CA ASN A 411 -18.07 -19.18 36.66
C ASN A 411 -17.33 -17.99 36.06
N TYR A 412 -17.92 -17.31 35.08
CA TYR A 412 -17.29 -16.15 34.46
C TYR A 412 -16.94 -15.07 35.49
N ILE A 413 -17.88 -14.75 36.40
CA ILE A 413 -17.66 -13.75 37.45
C ILE A 413 -16.56 -14.20 38.43
N ASN A 414 -16.56 -15.47 38.83
CA ASN A 414 -15.58 -16.00 39.79
C ASN A 414 -14.15 -16.02 39.23
N TYR A 415 -13.99 -16.39 37.96
CA TYR A 415 -12.67 -16.43 37.31
C TYR A 415 -12.17 -15.05 36.85
N ASN A 416 -13.03 -14.03 36.81
CA ASN A 416 -12.68 -12.70 36.32
C ASN A 416 -13.22 -11.59 37.25
N PRO A 417 -12.94 -11.61 38.57
CA PRO A 417 -13.68 -10.82 39.58
C PRO A 417 -13.60 -9.30 39.38
N SER A 418 -12.51 -8.81 38.79
CA SER A 418 -12.27 -7.39 38.47
C SER A 418 -12.33 -7.10 36.97
N GLY A 419 -12.92 -7.99 36.18
CA GLY A 419 -13.03 -7.84 34.73
C GLY A 419 -14.07 -6.80 34.31
N PRO A 420 -13.89 -6.16 33.14
CA PRO A 420 -14.77 -5.08 32.67
C PRO A 420 -16.22 -5.53 32.38
N TYR A 421 -16.47 -6.84 32.27
CA TYR A 421 -17.79 -7.40 31.98
C TYR A 421 -18.48 -8.05 33.18
N VAL A 422 -17.90 -7.94 34.38
CA VAL A 422 -18.48 -8.51 35.61
C VAL A 422 -19.84 -7.90 35.93
N ASP A 423 -19.98 -6.58 35.85
CA ASP A 423 -21.26 -5.92 36.17
C ASP A 423 -22.36 -6.24 35.16
N PRO A 424 -22.10 -6.22 33.83
CA PRO A 424 -23.01 -6.80 32.85
C PRO A 424 -23.40 -8.25 33.17
N ALA A 425 -22.44 -9.11 33.52
CA ALA A 425 -22.69 -10.50 33.88
C ALA A 425 -23.59 -10.63 35.11
N LYS A 426 -23.30 -9.88 36.19
CA LYS A 426 -24.11 -9.83 37.42
C LYS A 426 -25.55 -9.38 37.14
N LYS A 427 -25.75 -8.41 36.24
CA LYS A 427 -27.08 -7.95 35.85
C LYS A 427 -27.91 -9.05 35.20
N ILE A 428 -27.30 -9.82 34.28
CA ILE A 428 -27.98 -10.97 33.64
C ILE A 428 -28.23 -12.07 34.68
N LEU A 429 -27.24 -12.37 35.51
CA LEU A 429 -27.33 -13.40 36.54
C LEU A 429 -28.51 -13.15 37.49
N ARG A 430 -28.66 -11.92 38.01
CA ARG A 430 -29.80 -11.55 38.88
C ARG A 430 -31.15 -11.84 38.21
N ARG A 431 -31.31 -11.48 36.93
CA ARG A 431 -32.54 -11.76 36.17
C ARG A 431 -32.83 -13.26 36.08
N LEU A 432 -31.83 -14.07 35.72
CA LEU A 432 -32.00 -15.53 35.60
C LEU A 432 -32.25 -16.19 36.95
N GLN A 433 -31.63 -15.68 38.03
CA GLN A 433 -31.89 -16.16 39.39
C GLN A 433 -33.33 -15.88 39.83
N THR A 434 -33.87 -14.69 39.53
CA THR A 434 -35.30 -14.38 39.77
C THR A 434 -36.21 -15.33 38.99
N GLU A 435 -35.94 -15.56 37.70
CA GLU A 435 -36.71 -16.49 36.88
C GLU A 435 -36.70 -17.92 37.47
N ASN A 436 -35.53 -18.40 37.90
CA ASN A 436 -35.37 -19.71 38.53
C ASN A 436 -36.19 -19.81 39.83
N GLN A 437 -36.19 -18.76 40.64
CA GLN A 437 -37.00 -18.69 41.86
C GLN A 437 -38.49 -18.75 41.54
N THR A 438 -38.97 -18.00 40.53
CA THR A 438 -40.37 -18.01 40.10
C THR A 438 -40.81 -19.40 39.63
N ILE A 439 -39.97 -20.10 38.84
CA ILE A 439 -40.26 -21.46 38.38
C ILE A 439 -40.38 -22.42 39.57
N LYS A 440 -39.43 -22.38 40.51
CA LYS A 440 -39.46 -23.21 41.72
C LYS A 440 -40.72 -22.94 42.55
N GLN A 441 -41.07 -21.67 42.75
CA GLN A 441 -42.29 -21.31 43.48
C GLN A 441 -43.56 -21.82 42.80
N LYS A 442 -43.64 -21.73 41.46
CA LYS A 442 -44.77 -22.26 40.69
C LYS A 442 -44.87 -23.78 40.81
N GLN A 443 -43.74 -24.50 40.75
CA GLN A 443 -43.70 -25.95 40.93
C GLN A 443 -44.15 -26.36 42.35
N ILE A 444 -43.66 -25.67 43.38
CA ILE A 444 -44.09 -25.90 44.77
C ILE A 444 -45.59 -25.62 44.93
N GLY A 445 -46.09 -24.52 44.35
CA GLY A 445 -47.50 -24.18 44.35
C GLY A 445 -48.36 -25.25 43.68
N GLN A 446 -47.94 -25.76 42.52
CA GLN A 446 -48.62 -26.84 41.82
C GLN A 446 -48.61 -28.15 42.61
N GLN A 447 -47.49 -28.52 43.23
CA GLN A 447 -47.40 -29.71 44.08
C GLN A 447 -48.35 -29.61 45.28
N ARG A 448 -48.37 -28.47 45.98
CA ARG A 448 -49.29 -28.20 47.09
C ARG A 448 -50.74 -28.29 46.64
N SER A 449 -51.08 -27.68 45.50
CA SER A 449 -52.43 -27.73 44.94
C SER A 449 -52.87 -29.16 44.60
N ARG A 450 -51.99 -29.96 43.98
CA ARG A 450 -52.24 -31.39 43.68
C ARG A 450 -52.47 -32.20 44.96
N GLU A 451 -51.67 -31.96 45.99
CA GLU A 451 -51.82 -32.67 47.26
C GLU A 451 -53.11 -32.29 48.00
N GLN A 452 -53.45 -31.00 48.02
CA GLN A 452 -54.73 -30.53 48.57
C GLN A 452 -55.93 -31.12 47.82
N ALA A 453 -55.85 -31.22 46.49
CA ALA A 453 -56.88 -31.86 45.68
C ALA A 453 -57.04 -33.35 46.04
N ARG A 454 -55.93 -34.09 46.22
CA ARG A 454 -55.95 -35.49 46.68
C ARG A 454 -56.61 -35.64 48.05
N ILE A 455 -56.20 -34.83 49.03
CA ILE A 455 -56.79 -34.83 50.38
C ILE A 455 -58.29 -34.52 50.32
N ARG A 456 -58.70 -33.54 49.49
CA ARG A 456 -60.12 -33.18 49.32
C ARG A 456 -60.91 -34.31 48.68
N GLN A 457 -60.37 -34.95 47.65
CA GLN A 457 -61.01 -36.10 46.99
C GLN A 457 -61.20 -37.26 47.97
N GLU A 458 -60.19 -37.57 48.78
CA GLU A 458 -60.27 -38.65 49.76
C GLU A 458 -61.26 -38.35 50.89
N LYS A 459 -61.28 -37.11 51.39
CA LYS A 459 -62.31 -36.65 52.34
C LYS A 459 -63.72 -36.80 51.75
N ASN A 460 -63.91 -36.41 50.49
CA ASN A 460 -65.20 -36.55 49.79
C ASN A 460 -65.59 -38.03 49.65
N ARG A 461 -64.64 -38.91 49.29
CA ARG A 461 -64.87 -40.36 49.20
C ARG A 461 -65.35 -40.93 50.54
N ILE A 462 -64.65 -40.64 51.64
CA ILE A 462 -65.02 -41.10 52.98
C ILE A 462 -66.40 -40.57 53.39
N ASN A 463 -66.70 -39.29 53.11
CA ASN A 463 -68.00 -38.70 53.41
C ASN A 463 -69.14 -39.34 52.59
N ASN A 464 -68.90 -39.67 51.32
CA ASN A 464 -69.87 -40.37 50.48
C ASN A 464 -70.15 -41.79 50.99
N GLU A 465 -69.11 -42.54 51.38
CA GLU A 465 -69.29 -43.86 52.01
C GLU A 465 -70.06 -43.77 53.34
N ARG A 466 -69.79 -42.74 54.17
CA ARG A 466 -70.57 -42.49 55.40
C ARG A 466 -72.04 -42.25 55.09
N LYS A 467 -72.34 -41.39 54.12
CA LYS A 467 -73.72 -41.10 53.69
C LYS A 467 -74.41 -42.38 53.20
N LYS A 468 -73.74 -43.16 52.35
CA LYS A 468 -74.26 -44.44 51.81
C LYS A 468 -74.62 -45.43 52.92
N ILE A 469 -73.71 -45.70 53.87
CA ILE A 469 -73.98 -46.62 54.97
C ILE A 469 -75.08 -46.06 55.89
N LYS A 470 -75.10 -44.75 56.16
CA LYS A 470 -76.17 -44.12 56.95
C LYS A 470 -77.55 -44.30 56.29
N THR A 471 -77.65 -44.13 54.98
CA THR A 471 -78.89 -44.37 54.22
C THR A 471 -79.31 -45.84 54.30
N MET A 472 -78.37 -46.77 54.13
CA MET A 472 -78.67 -48.21 54.25
C MET A 472 -79.17 -48.57 55.65
N LEU A 473 -78.59 -47.99 56.71
CA LEU A 473 -79.04 -48.21 58.08
C LEU A 473 -80.47 -47.73 58.32
N SER A 474 -80.83 -46.58 57.75
CA SER A 474 -82.20 -46.06 57.86
C SER A 474 -83.24 -46.96 57.18
N GLN A 475 -82.83 -47.74 56.18
CA GLN A 475 -83.69 -48.66 55.43
C GLN A 475 -83.78 -50.06 56.08
N SER A 476 -82.65 -50.66 56.49
CA SER A 476 -82.62 -52.08 56.89
C SER A 476 -82.72 -52.36 58.39
N GLY A 477 -82.57 -51.35 59.26
CA GLY A 477 -82.34 -51.60 60.69
C GLY A 477 -82.79 -50.50 61.65
N LYS A 478 -83.74 -49.64 61.25
CA LYS A 478 -84.15 -48.40 61.96
C LYS A 478 -84.38 -48.55 63.47
N ARG A 479 -84.87 -49.71 63.94
CA ARG A 479 -85.13 -49.98 65.36
C ARG A 479 -83.94 -50.56 66.13
N ARG A 480 -83.00 -51.24 65.46
CA ARG A 480 -81.89 -51.96 66.10
C ARG A 480 -80.56 -51.20 66.00
N TYR A 481 -80.19 -50.72 64.82
CA TYR A 481 -78.92 -50.02 64.60
C TYR A 481 -79.16 -48.51 64.56
N VAL A 482 -78.87 -47.83 65.66
CA VAL A 482 -79.11 -46.38 65.79
C VAL A 482 -77.82 -45.62 65.53
N SER A 483 -77.79 -44.76 64.52
CA SER A 483 -76.63 -43.91 64.25
C SER A 483 -76.52 -42.80 65.30
N ASN A 484 -75.34 -42.63 65.88
CA ASN A 484 -75.06 -41.60 66.88
C ASN A 484 -74.62 -40.26 66.27
N ASN A 485 -74.69 -40.12 64.94
CA ASN A 485 -74.26 -38.94 64.17
C ASN A 485 -72.81 -38.47 64.35
N ASN A 486 -71.99 -39.19 65.13
CA ASN A 486 -70.57 -38.90 65.38
C ASN A 486 -69.61 -39.89 64.65
N GLY A 487 -70.12 -40.64 63.66
CA GLY A 487 -69.38 -41.68 62.96
C GLY A 487 -69.44 -43.07 63.62
N THR A 488 -70.31 -43.24 64.62
CA THR A 488 -70.61 -44.53 65.26
C THR A 488 -72.09 -44.89 65.14
N PHE A 489 -72.42 -46.14 65.45
CA PHE A 489 -73.80 -46.58 65.66
C PHE A 489 -73.87 -47.53 66.86
N THR A 490 -75.00 -47.54 67.54
CA THR A 490 -75.26 -48.43 68.68
C THR A 490 -76.23 -49.55 68.25
N ASP A 491 -75.87 -50.80 68.54
CA ASP A 491 -76.77 -51.95 68.41
C ASP A 491 -77.61 -52.08 69.68
N LYS A 492 -78.88 -51.66 69.63
CA LYS A 492 -79.79 -51.71 70.78
C LYS A 492 -80.04 -53.11 71.33
N LYS A 493 -79.78 -54.17 70.55
CA LYS A 493 -79.93 -55.55 71.03
C LYS A 493 -78.79 -55.96 71.96
N THR A 494 -77.57 -55.48 71.70
CA THR A 494 -76.37 -55.89 72.45
C THR A 494 -75.85 -54.79 73.38
N GLY A 495 -76.29 -53.54 73.21
CA GLY A 495 -75.77 -52.36 73.91
C GLY A 495 -74.47 -51.82 73.31
N LEU A 496 -73.78 -52.62 72.49
CA LEU A 496 -72.46 -52.30 71.96
C LEU A 496 -72.50 -51.14 70.95
N THR A 497 -71.46 -50.31 70.98
CA THR A 497 -71.24 -49.23 70.02
C THR A 497 -70.16 -49.61 69.02
N TRP A 498 -70.43 -49.35 67.74
CA TRP A 498 -69.61 -49.78 66.62
C TRP A 498 -69.19 -48.59 65.76
N CYS A 499 -68.01 -48.69 65.14
CA CYS A 499 -67.63 -47.76 64.08
C CYS A 499 -68.57 -47.92 62.87
N LEU A 500 -69.07 -46.79 62.35
CA LEU A 500 -69.98 -46.77 61.20
C LEU A 500 -69.29 -47.28 59.94
N LEU A 501 -68.10 -46.75 59.66
CA LEU A 501 -67.24 -47.27 58.61
C LEU A 501 -66.36 -48.39 59.17
N ASP A 502 -66.25 -49.48 58.42
CA ASP A 502 -65.19 -50.47 58.64
C ASP A 502 -63.88 -50.01 57.96
N SER A 503 -62.81 -50.79 58.12
CA SER A 503 -61.54 -50.50 57.45
C SER A 503 -61.63 -50.53 55.92
N LYS A 504 -62.62 -51.21 55.34
CA LYS A 504 -62.83 -51.22 53.88
C LYS A 504 -63.29 -49.86 53.38
N ALA A 505 -64.36 -49.33 53.96
CA ALA A 505 -64.87 -48.02 53.58
C ALA A 505 -63.89 -46.91 53.99
N ALA A 506 -63.22 -47.04 55.13
CA ALA A 506 -62.32 -46.01 55.65
C ALA A 506 -60.96 -45.95 54.92
N LEU A 507 -60.30 -47.10 54.73
CA LEU A 507 -58.92 -47.16 54.20
C LEU A 507 -58.83 -47.64 52.75
N ASN A 508 -59.90 -48.24 52.23
CA ASN A 508 -59.92 -48.91 50.91
C ASN A 508 -58.80 -49.96 50.72
N THR A 509 -58.23 -50.48 51.81
CA THR A 509 -57.13 -51.45 51.84
C THR A 509 -57.37 -52.43 52.98
N CYS A 510 -57.25 -53.73 52.71
CA CYS A 510 -57.36 -54.74 53.75
C CYS A 510 -56.10 -54.80 54.62
N LEU A 511 -56.23 -55.35 55.82
CA LEU A 511 -55.19 -55.36 56.83
C LEU A 511 -54.86 -56.80 57.22
N ASP A 512 -53.58 -57.08 57.44
CA ASP A 512 -53.18 -58.24 58.23
C ASP A 512 -53.62 -58.06 59.70
N TYR A 513 -53.53 -59.12 60.51
CA TYR A 513 -54.02 -59.07 61.88
C TYR A 513 -53.30 -58.03 62.75
N LYS A 514 -51.97 -57.92 62.61
CA LYS A 514 -51.16 -56.99 63.38
C LYS A 514 -51.50 -55.54 63.04
N SER A 515 -51.69 -55.24 61.76
CA SER A 515 -52.10 -53.92 61.27
C SER A 515 -53.54 -53.61 61.64
N ALA A 516 -54.43 -54.61 61.66
CA ALA A 516 -55.79 -54.49 62.17
C ALA A 516 -55.79 -54.08 63.65
N GLN A 517 -54.99 -54.73 64.51
CA GLN A 517 -54.88 -54.36 65.92
C GLN A 517 -54.36 -52.92 66.09
N LYS A 518 -53.34 -52.53 65.32
CA LYS A 518 -52.80 -51.16 65.35
C LYS A 518 -53.83 -50.13 64.86
N TYR A 519 -54.51 -50.42 63.76
CA TYR A 519 -55.55 -49.56 63.19
C TYR A 519 -56.63 -49.28 64.24
N VAL A 520 -57.17 -50.33 64.86
CA VAL A 520 -58.21 -50.20 65.88
C VAL A 520 -57.75 -49.36 67.07
N LYS A 521 -56.54 -49.63 67.60
CA LYS A 521 -55.97 -48.86 68.71
C LYS A 521 -55.75 -47.37 68.35
N SER A 522 -55.57 -47.06 67.08
CA SER A 522 -55.39 -45.68 66.60
C SER A 522 -56.70 -44.91 66.37
N LEU A 523 -57.84 -45.60 66.38
CA LEU A 523 -59.13 -44.98 66.10
C LEU A 523 -59.51 -43.95 67.19
N LYS A 524 -60.02 -42.81 66.73
CA LYS A 524 -60.61 -41.74 67.55
C LYS A 524 -62.05 -41.44 67.13
N THR A 525 -62.69 -42.36 66.42
CA THR A 525 -64.03 -42.20 65.86
C THR A 525 -65.03 -41.92 66.99
N GLY A 526 -65.92 -40.94 66.79
CA GLY A 526 -66.88 -40.53 67.82
C GLY A 526 -66.29 -39.89 69.07
N GLY A 527 -64.98 -39.58 69.09
CA GLY A 527 -64.27 -39.07 70.28
C GLY A 527 -63.71 -40.16 71.20
N PHE A 528 -63.97 -41.44 70.90
CA PHE A 528 -63.58 -42.57 71.75
C PHE A 528 -62.23 -43.16 71.35
N ARG A 529 -61.49 -43.70 72.33
CA ARG A 529 -60.14 -44.31 72.14
C ARG A 529 -60.06 -45.78 72.59
N ASP A 530 -61.14 -46.30 73.17
CA ASP A 530 -61.30 -47.67 73.71
C ASP A 530 -61.82 -48.67 72.66
N TRP A 531 -61.60 -48.38 71.38
CA TRP A 531 -61.97 -49.26 70.28
C TRP A 531 -61.19 -50.58 70.37
N ARG A 532 -61.87 -51.71 70.16
CA ARG A 532 -61.26 -53.05 70.10
C ARG A 532 -61.73 -53.86 68.90
N LEU A 533 -60.97 -54.92 68.61
CA LEU A 533 -61.46 -55.96 67.71
C LEU A 533 -62.64 -56.65 68.38
N PRO A 534 -63.71 -56.96 67.62
CA PRO A 534 -64.87 -57.63 68.16
C PRO A 534 -64.58 -59.11 68.41
N TYR A 535 -65.33 -59.71 69.34
CA TYR A 535 -65.41 -61.15 69.46
C TYR A 535 -66.26 -61.72 68.30
N SER A 536 -66.07 -63.00 67.99
CA SER A 536 -66.75 -63.63 66.85
C SER A 536 -68.27 -63.71 67.04
N ASN A 537 -68.76 -63.87 68.27
CA ASN A 537 -70.17 -63.79 68.61
C ASN A 537 -70.77 -62.39 68.39
N GLU A 538 -70.02 -61.32 68.69
CA GLU A 538 -70.46 -59.93 68.47
C GLU A 538 -70.60 -59.61 66.97
N LEU A 539 -69.63 -60.03 66.15
CA LEU A 539 -69.75 -59.90 64.69
C LEU A 539 -70.87 -60.77 64.13
N ALA A 540 -71.03 -62.01 64.64
CA ALA A 540 -72.12 -62.87 64.23
C ALA A 540 -73.49 -62.24 64.60
N ALA A 541 -73.58 -61.53 65.73
CA ALA A 541 -74.82 -60.89 66.18
C ALA A 541 -75.36 -59.85 65.17
N ILE A 542 -74.47 -59.19 64.42
CA ILE A 542 -74.85 -58.14 63.46
C ILE A 542 -74.88 -58.63 61.99
N TYR A 543 -74.17 -59.71 61.63
CA TYR A 543 -74.12 -60.23 60.25
C TYR A 543 -74.83 -61.56 60.01
N LYS A 544 -75.21 -62.30 61.07
CA LYS A 544 -75.88 -63.62 60.96
C LYS A 544 -77.30 -63.64 61.49
N ASN A 545 -77.77 -62.54 62.08
CA ASN A 545 -79.12 -62.41 62.63
C ASN A 545 -79.86 -61.21 62.03
N GLU A 546 -81.16 -61.39 61.74
CA GLU A 546 -82.04 -60.32 61.29
C GLU A 546 -82.37 -59.33 62.45
N PRO A 547 -82.53 -58.02 62.17
CA PRO A 547 -82.15 -57.36 60.93
C PRO A 547 -80.62 -57.35 60.75
N PHE A 548 -80.14 -57.69 59.56
CA PHE A 548 -78.71 -57.70 59.26
C PHE A 548 -78.15 -56.29 59.15
N PHE A 549 -76.91 -56.10 59.60
CA PHE A 549 -76.16 -54.88 59.31
C PHE A 549 -75.86 -54.80 57.79
N PRO A 550 -75.95 -53.61 57.15
CA PRO A 550 -75.65 -53.45 55.74
C PRO A 550 -74.29 -54.02 55.34
N ASP A 551 -74.29 -54.94 54.37
CA ASP A 551 -73.07 -55.50 53.82
C ASP A 551 -72.43 -54.52 52.83
N ASN A 552 -71.15 -54.24 53.02
CA ASN A 552 -70.32 -53.45 52.08
C ASN A 552 -69.38 -54.35 51.25
N ARG A 553 -69.73 -55.63 51.11
CA ARG A 553 -69.01 -56.68 50.38
C ARG A 553 -67.62 -56.97 50.94
N ALA A 554 -67.41 -56.78 52.25
CA ALA A 554 -66.17 -57.17 52.91
C ALA A 554 -66.12 -58.70 53.05
N LYS A 555 -65.14 -59.38 52.42
CA LYS A 555 -65.11 -60.86 52.39
C LYS A 555 -65.30 -61.49 53.79
N TRP A 556 -64.64 -60.92 54.80
CA TRP A 556 -64.76 -61.30 56.20
C TRP A 556 -64.07 -60.25 57.10
N TYR A 557 -64.38 -60.30 58.40
CA TYR A 557 -63.84 -59.43 59.44
C TYR A 557 -62.97 -60.19 60.44
N TRP A 558 -61.90 -59.55 60.90
CA TRP A 558 -61.06 -60.03 62.00
C TRP A 558 -61.81 -60.00 63.33
N THR A 559 -61.63 -61.05 64.13
CA THR A 559 -62.09 -61.09 65.53
C THR A 559 -60.89 -60.97 66.47
N SER A 560 -61.11 -60.73 67.76
CA SER A 560 -60.05 -60.71 68.78
C SER A 560 -59.52 -62.10 69.17
N GLU A 561 -60.13 -63.18 68.68
CA GLU A 561 -59.89 -64.55 69.14
C GLU A 561 -58.83 -65.25 68.31
N VAL A 562 -57.61 -65.32 68.86
CA VAL A 562 -56.44 -65.94 68.23
C VAL A 562 -56.18 -67.32 68.84
N PHE A 563 -55.86 -68.29 67.98
CA PHE A 563 -55.50 -69.66 68.31
C PHE A 563 -54.07 -69.93 67.85
N ILE A 564 -53.27 -70.46 68.76
CA ILE A 564 -51.88 -70.85 68.51
C ILE A 564 -51.82 -72.38 68.62
N LYS A 565 -51.41 -73.05 67.54
CA LYS A 565 -51.16 -74.50 67.52
C LYS A 565 -49.81 -74.75 66.85
N GLY A 566 -48.79 -75.08 67.65
CA GLY A 566 -47.40 -75.16 67.18
C GLY A 566 -46.96 -73.82 66.56
N TYR A 567 -46.42 -73.86 65.34
CA TYR A 567 -46.02 -72.67 64.58
C TYR A 567 -47.17 -71.95 63.86
N SER A 568 -48.39 -72.49 63.88
CA SER A 568 -49.55 -71.90 63.21
C SER A 568 -50.31 -70.95 64.15
N LYS A 569 -50.38 -69.67 63.77
CA LYS A 569 -51.23 -68.66 64.40
C LYS A 569 -52.41 -68.33 63.49
N THR A 570 -53.61 -68.53 63.99
CA THR A 570 -54.85 -68.25 63.24
C THR A 570 -55.81 -67.47 64.12
N ALA A 571 -56.63 -66.59 63.53
CA ALA A 571 -57.73 -65.94 64.25
C ALA A 571 -59.06 -66.45 63.71
N LEU A 572 -60.10 -66.44 64.55
CA LEU A 572 -61.46 -66.58 64.06
C LEU A 572 -61.82 -65.39 63.16
N ILE A 573 -62.65 -65.66 62.16
CA ILE A 573 -63.14 -64.66 61.22
C ILE A 573 -64.64 -64.82 61.02
N VAL A 574 -65.32 -63.70 60.73
CA VAL A 574 -66.76 -63.71 60.43
C VAL A 574 -66.99 -63.12 59.05
N THR A 575 -67.67 -63.86 58.16
CA THR A 575 -68.03 -63.37 56.82
C THR A 575 -69.17 -62.35 56.91
N SER A 576 -69.13 -61.30 56.09
CA SER A 576 -70.20 -60.28 56.05
C SER A 576 -71.48 -60.76 55.37
N LYS A 577 -71.42 -61.89 54.65
CA LYS A 577 -72.56 -62.50 53.97
C LYS A 577 -73.71 -62.78 54.95
N HIS A 578 -74.93 -62.41 54.58
CA HIS A 578 -76.14 -62.68 55.35
C HIS A 578 -76.52 -64.16 55.23
N GLU A 579 -75.93 -64.98 56.09
CA GLU A 579 -76.17 -66.43 56.15
C GLU A 579 -76.74 -66.75 57.54
N LYS A 580 -77.86 -67.49 57.61
CA LYS A 580 -78.54 -67.83 58.88
C LYS A 580 -77.77 -68.85 59.73
N ALA A 581 -76.75 -69.51 59.19
CA ALA A 581 -75.91 -70.46 59.91
C ALA A 581 -74.51 -69.89 60.21
N TYR A 582 -74.17 -69.73 61.49
CA TYR A 582 -72.84 -69.30 61.91
C TYR A 582 -71.84 -70.46 61.83
N LYS A 583 -71.01 -70.48 60.78
CA LYS A 583 -69.88 -71.41 60.64
C LYS A 583 -68.61 -70.79 61.20
N ARG A 584 -67.99 -71.43 62.19
CA ARG A 584 -66.68 -71.02 62.71
C ARG A 584 -65.61 -71.19 61.63
N ARG A 585 -65.01 -70.09 61.18
CA ARG A 585 -63.93 -70.06 60.18
C ARG A 585 -62.69 -69.44 60.79
N LYS A 586 -61.51 -69.91 60.38
CA LYS A 586 -60.21 -69.39 60.82
C LYS A 586 -59.39 -68.90 59.64
N ALA A 587 -58.59 -67.86 59.84
CA ALA A 587 -57.61 -67.38 58.87
C ALA A 587 -56.24 -67.20 59.51
N ASN A 588 -55.17 -67.45 58.75
CA ASN A 588 -53.80 -67.16 59.20
C ASN A 588 -53.63 -65.65 59.39
N LEU A 589 -52.94 -65.22 60.46
CA LEU A 589 -52.79 -63.81 60.84
C LEU A 589 -52.17 -62.91 59.76
N ASN A 590 -51.46 -63.48 58.78
CA ASN A 590 -50.89 -62.73 57.64
C ASN A 590 -51.88 -62.48 56.49
N LYS A 591 -53.11 -63.02 56.56
CA LYS A 591 -54.09 -62.87 55.49
C LYS A 591 -54.71 -61.47 55.49
N CYS A 592 -55.15 -61.05 54.31
CA CYS A 592 -55.86 -59.80 54.08
C CYS A 592 -57.30 -59.88 54.61
N GLY A 593 -57.59 -59.13 55.67
CA GLY A 593 -58.91 -59.06 56.34
C GLY A 593 -59.40 -57.65 56.57
N TRP A 594 -60.69 -57.51 56.91
CA TRP A 594 -61.32 -56.23 57.22
C TRP A 594 -61.60 -56.09 58.72
N VAL A 595 -61.86 -54.87 59.17
CA VAL A 595 -62.07 -54.58 60.59
C VAL A 595 -63.28 -53.68 60.79
N ARG A 596 -64.24 -54.13 61.61
CA ARG A 596 -65.26 -53.27 62.19
C ARG A 596 -65.02 -53.20 63.69
N ALA A 597 -64.52 -52.06 64.15
CA ALA A 597 -64.21 -51.86 65.55
C ALA A 597 -65.49 -51.73 66.39
N VAL A 598 -65.43 -52.25 67.61
CA VAL A 598 -66.50 -52.23 68.60
C VAL A 598 -65.97 -51.69 69.93
N ARG A 599 -66.86 -51.15 70.75
CA ARG A 599 -66.64 -50.78 72.14
C ARG A 599 -67.89 -51.08 72.98
N PRO A 600 -67.74 -51.25 74.31
CA PRO A 600 -68.87 -51.39 75.23
C PRO A 600 -69.88 -50.25 75.11
#